data_AF-A0A8T2FQP4-F1
#
_entry.id   AF-A0A8T2FQP4-F1
#
_cell.length_a   1.000
_cell.length_b   1.000
_cell.length_c   1.000
_cell.angle_alpha   90.00
_cell.angle_beta   90.00
_cell.angle_gamma   90.00
#
_symmetry.space_group_name_H-M   'P 1'
#
loop_
_entity.id
_entity.type
_entity.pdbx_description
1 polymer ?
#
loop_
_entity_poly.entity_id
_entity_poly.type
_entity_poly.pdbx_seq_one_letter_code
_entity_poly.pdbx_strand_id
1 'polypeptide(L)'
;MKKRTNPESSTSEAKKRRREEDDDKVGCSHSAIEDGAVSEDQCLPLEDDLTFSDTSVALRMMRAQFPRIDQASIPPFILQSQLYSSVNDRTQVDRELECLRREKVVRVFKLNTGQDDHAIIFLDDYLNQVDRIVKRMEEKKQSDLEIFKLFKMHVLDSKLEPSIGHHELLSLLSLGGKVKDAHITLLINAGLLTRQLIDPDMYWFAIPSIGKLWKGLSQGRNELLSLIKRKRHKEMFLAELEKKRLRFSPLDVRFHVRDLIGSGHLKTVQTTSGLIVRILKD
;
A
#
# COMPACT_ATOMS: atom_id res chain seq x y z
N MET A 1 55.37 5.93 9.23
CA MET A 1 55.57 6.18 7.78
C MET A 1 56.83 5.47 7.29
N LYS A 2 56.70 4.31 6.63
CA LYS A 2 57.68 3.68 5.70
C LYS A 2 57.04 2.41 5.10
N LYS A 3 57.36 2.06 3.85
CA LYS A 3 56.88 0.87 3.10
C LYS A 3 58.07 0.00 2.65
N ARG A 4 57.80 -1.29 2.39
CA ARG A 4 58.40 -2.27 1.43
C ARG A 4 58.48 -3.67 2.11
N THR A 5 57.98 -4.82 1.61
CA THR A 5 57.94 -5.48 0.26
C THR A 5 59.34 -5.80 -0.27
N ASN A 6 59.73 -7.00 -0.72
CA ASN A 6 59.05 -8.27 -1.12
C ASN A 6 60.16 -9.39 -1.14
N PRO A 7 60.06 -10.57 -1.80
CA PRO A 7 58.96 -11.53 -2.09
C PRO A 7 59.34 -13.03 -1.77
N GLU A 8 58.49 -14.01 -2.18
CA GLU A 8 58.78 -15.41 -2.64
C GLU A 8 59.67 -16.38 -1.80
N SER A 9 59.55 -17.73 -1.80
CA SER A 9 58.57 -18.79 -2.22
C SER A 9 59.07 -20.15 -1.61
N SER A 10 58.68 -21.42 -1.88
CA SER A 10 57.69 -22.16 -2.69
C SER A 10 57.50 -23.61 -2.13
N THR A 11 56.52 -24.41 -2.62
CA THR A 11 56.48 -25.92 -2.67
C THR A 11 56.58 -26.77 -1.36
N SER A 12 56.04 -28.00 -1.20
CA SER A 12 55.07 -28.84 -1.95
C SER A 12 54.71 -30.16 -1.20
N GLU A 13 53.51 -30.72 -1.42
CA GLU A 13 53.12 -32.16 -1.23
C GLU A 13 53.10 -32.81 0.19
N ALA A 14 52.49 -33.99 0.47
CA ALA A 14 51.22 -34.63 0.01
C ALA A 14 50.90 -35.95 0.78
N LYS A 15 49.67 -36.49 0.63
CA LYS A 15 49.18 -37.89 0.90
C LYS A 15 48.97 -38.36 2.36
N LYS A 16 48.22 -39.45 2.69
CA LYS A 16 46.98 -40.11 2.15
C LYS A 16 46.70 -41.47 2.87
N ARG A 17 45.56 -41.64 3.56
CA ARG A 17 44.82 -42.92 3.82
C ARG A 17 43.33 -42.56 3.95
N ARG A 18 42.29 -43.15 3.31
CA ARG A 18 41.87 -44.53 2.94
C ARG A 18 41.30 -45.38 4.10
N ARG A 19 40.29 -46.24 3.91
CA ARG A 19 39.01 -46.27 3.12
C ARG A 19 38.37 -47.65 3.38
N GLU A 20 37.04 -47.74 3.54
CA GLU A 20 36.12 -48.85 3.19
C GLU A 20 34.72 -48.35 3.63
N GLU A 21 33.65 -48.29 2.83
CA GLU A 21 33.05 -49.19 1.82
C GLU A 21 32.17 -50.28 2.43
N ASP A 22 30.86 -50.11 2.26
CA ASP A 22 29.95 -51.20 1.91
C ASP A 22 28.96 -50.68 0.85
N ASP A 23 28.40 -51.57 0.04
CA ASP A 23 27.79 -51.26 -1.25
C ASP A 23 26.28 -51.55 -1.21
N ASP A 24 25.45 -50.73 -1.86
CA ASP A 24 24.36 -51.31 -2.67
C ASP A 24 23.89 -50.36 -3.79
N LYS A 25 23.34 -50.93 -4.86
CA LYS A 25 23.19 -50.27 -6.17
C LYS A 25 21.75 -50.27 -6.71
N VAL A 26 21.65 -49.69 -7.92
CA VAL A 26 20.54 -49.70 -8.90
C VAL A 26 19.63 -48.47 -8.80
N GLY A 27 19.51 -47.64 -9.84
CA GLY A 27 20.22 -47.66 -11.13
C GLY A 27 20.07 -46.34 -11.90
N CYS A 28 20.97 -46.09 -12.86
CA CYS A 28 21.05 -44.84 -13.61
C CYS A 28 20.85 -45.07 -15.11
N SER A 29 20.15 -44.15 -15.79
CA SER A 29 20.29 -43.90 -17.22
C SER A 29 20.23 -42.40 -17.52
N HIS A 30 21.30 -41.90 -18.13
CA HIS A 30 21.51 -40.53 -18.63
C HIS A 30 20.47 -40.14 -19.73
N SER A 31 20.37 -38.91 -20.25
CA SER A 31 21.37 -37.83 -20.38
C SER A 31 20.79 -36.43 -20.70
N ALA A 32 21.53 -35.36 -20.33
CA ALA A 32 21.50 -33.98 -20.86
C ALA A 32 20.19 -33.17 -20.66
N ILE A 33 20.16 -31.92 -20.14
CA ILE A 33 20.88 -30.68 -20.50
C ILE A 33 20.52 -30.30 -21.96
N GLU A 34 19.91 -29.14 -22.28
CA GLU A 34 20.07 -27.79 -21.71
C GLU A 34 18.77 -26.94 -21.73
N ASP A 35 18.85 -25.68 -21.30
CA ASP A 35 17.92 -24.55 -21.51
C ASP A 35 16.41 -24.60 -21.10
N GLY A 36 16.07 -23.79 -20.09
CA GLY A 36 15.74 -22.40 -20.48
C GLY A 36 14.31 -21.84 -20.33
N ALA A 37 13.46 -22.27 -19.39
CA ALA A 37 12.29 -21.47 -18.97
C ALA A 37 11.76 -21.81 -17.56
N VAL A 38 11.89 -20.88 -16.60
CA VAL A 38 11.16 -20.93 -15.32
C VAL A 38 9.95 -20.01 -15.41
N SER A 39 8.82 -20.54 -15.87
CA SER A 39 7.57 -19.80 -16.05
C SER A 39 6.71 -19.82 -14.77
N GLU A 40 7.17 -19.15 -13.72
CA GLU A 40 6.40 -18.90 -12.49
C GLU A 40 5.59 -17.58 -12.58
N ASP A 41 4.45 -17.59 -13.28
CA ASP A 41 3.32 -16.69 -12.96
C ASP A 41 1.99 -17.35 -13.42
N GLN A 42 1.63 -18.48 -12.79
CA GLN A 42 0.32 -19.12 -13.01
C GLN A 42 -0.79 -18.35 -12.29
N CYS A 43 -1.21 -17.22 -12.87
CA CYS A 43 -2.59 -16.76 -12.71
C CYS A 43 -3.50 -17.82 -13.35
N LEU A 44 -4.10 -18.68 -12.53
CA LEU A 44 -4.98 -19.76 -13.00
C LEU A 44 -6.20 -19.17 -13.73
N PRO A 45 -6.70 -19.82 -14.80
CA PRO A 45 -7.77 -19.29 -15.63
C PRO A 45 -9.13 -19.27 -14.91
N LEU A 46 -10.02 -18.41 -15.41
CA LEU A 46 -11.30 -18.02 -14.82
C LEU A 46 -12.39 -19.12 -14.91
N GLU A 47 -12.29 -20.18 -14.13
CA GLU A 47 -13.39 -21.12 -13.85
C GLU A 47 -13.20 -21.77 -12.48
N ASP A 48 -14.27 -21.77 -11.66
CA ASP A 48 -14.22 -21.59 -10.19
C ASP A 48 -13.50 -20.27 -9.78
N ASP A 49 -13.88 -19.56 -8.72
CA ASP A 49 -14.52 -19.99 -7.48
C ASP A 49 -15.39 -18.86 -6.88
N LEU A 50 -16.36 -19.19 -6.00
CA LEU A 50 -17.12 -18.22 -5.20
C LEU A 50 -16.42 -17.85 -3.88
N THR A 51 -15.18 -18.30 -3.68
CA THR A 51 -14.34 -17.94 -2.53
C THR A 51 -13.84 -16.49 -2.62
N PHE A 52 -14.57 -15.57 -2.00
CA PHE A 52 -14.04 -14.23 -1.72
C PHE A 52 -12.84 -14.36 -0.76
N SER A 53 -11.65 -13.95 -1.20
CA SER A 53 -10.46 -13.97 -0.35
C SER A 53 -10.64 -13.10 0.90
N ASP A 54 -9.98 -13.44 2.01
CA ASP A 54 -10.08 -12.70 3.27
C ASP A 54 -9.72 -11.22 3.09
N THR A 55 -8.74 -10.88 2.24
CA THR A 55 -8.40 -9.49 1.92
C THR A 55 -9.53 -8.77 1.19
N SER A 56 -10.19 -9.44 0.23
CA SER A 56 -11.32 -8.87 -0.52
C SER A 56 -12.54 -8.64 0.38
N VAL A 57 -12.81 -9.55 1.32
CA VAL A 57 -13.87 -9.43 2.33
C VAL A 57 -13.54 -8.30 3.31
N ALA A 58 -12.30 -8.25 3.81
CA ALA A 58 -11.82 -7.21 4.70
C ALA A 58 -11.92 -5.82 4.06
N LEU A 59 -11.48 -5.65 2.80
CA LEU A 59 -11.60 -4.40 2.04
C LEU A 59 -13.06 -3.95 1.90
N ARG A 60 -13.97 -4.85 1.50
CA ARG A 60 -15.41 -4.55 1.36
C ARG A 60 -16.06 -4.20 2.70
N MET A 61 -15.74 -4.93 3.77
CA MET A 61 -16.21 -4.63 5.13
C MET A 61 -15.71 -3.27 5.61
N MET A 62 -14.43 -2.95 5.43
CA MET A 62 -13.85 -1.67 5.86
C MET A 62 -14.39 -0.49 5.05
N ARG A 63 -14.61 -0.65 3.73
CA ARG A 63 -15.33 0.32 2.87
C ARG A 63 -16.73 0.62 3.42
N ALA A 64 -17.49 -0.41 3.79
CA ALA A 64 -18.85 -0.27 4.34
C ALA A 64 -18.87 0.32 5.76
N GLN A 65 -17.82 0.13 6.56
CA GLN A 65 -17.65 0.72 7.89
C GLN A 65 -17.05 2.13 7.88
N PHE A 66 -16.65 2.66 6.72
CA PHE A 66 -16.02 3.97 6.62
C PHE A 66 -16.99 5.09 7.09
N PRO A 67 -16.55 6.00 7.98
CA PRO A 67 -17.44 7.02 8.53
C PRO A 67 -17.87 8.02 7.44
N ARG A 68 -19.13 8.48 7.53
CA ARG A 68 -19.61 9.60 6.69
C ARG A 68 -18.99 10.89 7.19
N ILE A 69 -18.22 11.58 6.33
CA ILE A 69 -17.51 12.82 6.66
C ILE A 69 -18.11 13.97 5.84
N ASP A 70 -18.93 14.79 6.49
CA ASP A 70 -19.72 15.83 5.80
C ASP A 70 -18.86 16.95 5.17
N GLN A 71 -17.67 17.19 5.71
CA GLN A 71 -16.84 18.35 5.35
C GLN A 71 -16.07 18.21 4.01
N ALA A 72 -16.04 17.01 3.41
CA ALA A 72 -15.52 16.79 2.07
C ALA A 72 -16.00 15.44 1.52
N SER A 73 -16.47 15.42 0.26
CA SER A 73 -16.78 14.18 -0.49
C SER A 73 -15.49 13.41 -0.85
N ILE A 74 -14.88 12.81 0.16
CA ILE A 74 -13.71 11.93 0.07
C ILE A 74 -14.23 10.48 -0.06
N PRO A 75 -13.70 9.65 -0.98
CA PRO A 75 -14.07 8.26 -1.10
C PRO A 75 -13.67 7.46 0.14
N PRO A 76 -14.40 6.37 0.48
CA PRO A 76 -13.93 5.41 1.47
C PRO A 76 -12.53 4.90 1.11
N PHE A 77 -11.60 5.00 2.05
CA PHE A 77 -10.26 4.44 1.90
C PHE A 77 -9.92 3.54 3.09
N ILE A 78 -9.12 2.52 2.81
CA ILE A 78 -8.60 1.56 3.79
C ILE A 78 -7.10 1.80 3.88
N LEU A 79 -6.49 1.71 5.07
CA LEU A 79 -5.03 1.71 5.18
C LEU A 79 -4.50 0.27 5.04
N GLN A 80 -3.36 0.06 4.37
CA GLN A 80 -2.74 -1.27 4.27
C GLN A 80 -2.45 -1.87 5.67
N SER A 81 -2.11 -1.01 6.63
CA SER A 81 -2.00 -1.33 8.06
C SER A 81 -3.28 -1.94 8.67
N GLN A 82 -4.47 -1.58 8.19
CA GLN A 82 -5.73 -2.14 8.69
C GLN A 82 -5.96 -3.56 8.19
N LEU A 83 -5.52 -3.89 6.97
CA LEU A 83 -5.57 -5.27 6.44
C LEU A 83 -4.68 -6.20 7.27
N TYR A 84 -3.46 -5.77 7.58
CA TYR A 84 -2.54 -6.45 8.51
C TYR A 84 -3.02 -6.56 9.97
N SER A 85 -4.22 -6.05 10.29
CA SER A 85 -4.88 -6.22 11.59
C SER A 85 -6.09 -7.16 11.55
N SER A 86 -6.49 -7.60 10.36
CA SER A 86 -7.69 -8.40 10.11
C SER A 86 -7.41 -9.72 9.38
N VAL A 87 -6.33 -9.79 8.60
CA VAL A 87 -5.81 -11.02 7.97
C VAL A 87 -4.47 -11.37 8.62
N ASN A 88 -4.24 -12.66 8.89
CA ASN A 88 -3.06 -13.12 9.65
C ASN A 88 -1.77 -13.10 8.83
N ASP A 89 -1.81 -13.52 7.57
CA ASP A 89 -0.66 -13.54 6.67
C ASP A 89 -0.56 -12.21 5.90
N ARG A 90 0.52 -11.46 6.15
CA ARG A 90 0.81 -10.18 5.47
C ARG A 90 1.27 -10.39 4.04
N THR A 91 2.03 -11.45 3.78
CA THR A 91 2.52 -11.81 2.45
C THR A 91 1.37 -12.30 1.56
N GLN A 92 0.35 -12.95 2.13
CA GLN A 92 -0.92 -13.20 1.43
C GLN A 92 -1.63 -11.89 1.09
N VAL A 93 -1.82 -10.98 2.06
CA VAL A 93 -2.44 -9.65 1.82
C VAL A 93 -1.73 -8.89 0.71
N ASP A 94 -0.40 -8.87 0.69
CA ASP A 94 0.37 -8.14 -0.32
C ASP A 94 0.27 -8.77 -1.72
N ARG A 95 0.23 -10.10 -1.82
CA ARG A 95 -0.03 -10.81 -3.09
C ARG A 95 -1.45 -10.53 -3.61
N GLU A 96 -2.47 -10.68 -2.76
CA GLU A 96 -3.86 -10.44 -3.12
C GLU A 96 -4.12 -8.96 -3.48
N LEU A 97 -3.47 -8.02 -2.78
CA LEU A 97 -3.55 -6.60 -3.09
C LEU A 97 -2.88 -6.27 -4.44
N GLU A 98 -1.79 -6.95 -4.79
CA GLU A 98 -1.16 -6.83 -6.11
C GLU A 98 -2.06 -7.41 -7.22
N CYS A 99 -2.72 -8.55 -7.01
CA CYS A 99 -3.72 -9.08 -7.95
C CYS A 99 -4.87 -8.09 -8.15
N LEU A 100 -5.50 -7.61 -7.07
CA LEU A 100 -6.59 -6.63 -7.13
C LEU A 100 -6.16 -5.28 -7.75
N ARG A 101 -4.85 -4.96 -7.74
CA ARG A 101 -4.27 -3.80 -8.44
C ARG A 101 -4.12 -4.07 -9.94
N ARG A 102 -3.59 -5.25 -10.33
CA ARG A 102 -3.48 -5.71 -11.73
C ARG A 102 -4.85 -5.82 -12.40
N GLU A 103 -5.84 -6.34 -11.69
CA GLU A 103 -7.26 -6.43 -12.09
C GLU A 103 -7.99 -5.07 -12.11
N LYS A 104 -7.33 -3.98 -11.70
CA LYS A 104 -7.89 -2.62 -11.63
C LYS A 104 -9.08 -2.46 -10.66
N VAL A 105 -9.29 -3.40 -9.74
CA VAL A 105 -10.36 -3.35 -8.71
C VAL A 105 -10.05 -2.28 -7.66
N VAL A 106 -8.79 -2.13 -7.28
CA VAL A 106 -8.32 -1.14 -6.31
C VAL A 106 -7.11 -0.35 -6.80
N ARG A 107 -6.91 0.84 -6.24
CA ARG A 107 -5.73 1.68 -6.46
C ARG A 107 -5.07 2.03 -5.14
N VAL A 108 -3.74 1.98 -5.12
CA VAL A 108 -2.90 2.27 -3.95
C VAL A 108 -2.31 3.68 -4.06
N PHE A 109 -2.30 4.41 -2.95
CA PHE A 109 -1.83 5.79 -2.84
C PHE A 109 -0.82 5.89 -1.69
N LYS A 110 0.35 6.51 -1.91
CA LYS A 110 1.32 6.77 -0.84
C LYS A 110 0.91 7.98 -0.01
N LEU A 111 1.07 7.89 1.30
CA LEU A 111 0.67 8.95 2.24
C LEU A 111 1.86 9.70 2.82
N ASN A 112 1.62 10.95 3.17
CA ASN A 112 2.62 11.84 3.78
C ASN A 112 2.61 11.76 5.33
N THR A 113 2.00 10.71 5.91
CA THR A 113 1.71 10.59 7.34
C THR A 113 2.72 9.75 8.14
N GLY A 114 3.64 9.09 7.44
CA GLY A 114 4.66 8.19 8.00
C GLY A 114 5.54 7.60 6.89
N GLN A 115 6.53 6.78 7.25
CA GLN A 115 7.20 5.93 6.26
C GLN A 115 6.27 4.76 5.92
N ASP A 116 6.07 4.54 4.62
CA ASP A 116 5.29 3.44 4.03
C ASP A 116 3.85 3.29 4.54
N ASP A 117 3.24 4.41 4.95
CA ASP A 117 1.77 4.52 4.99
C ASP A 117 1.21 4.50 3.56
N HIS A 118 0.34 3.53 3.28
CA HIS A 118 -0.41 3.42 2.02
C HIS A 118 -1.92 3.36 2.27
N ALA A 119 -2.68 4.12 1.48
CA ALA A 119 -4.13 4.02 1.40
C ALA A 119 -4.55 3.25 0.14
N ILE A 120 -5.63 2.49 0.27
CA ILE A 120 -6.24 1.63 -0.75
C ILE A 120 -7.67 2.13 -0.95
N ILE A 121 -8.05 2.37 -2.20
CA ILE A 121 -9.38 2.82 -2.61
C ILE A 121 -9.88 1.90 -3.72
N PHE A 122 -11.17 1.55 -3.71
CA PHE A 122 -11.80 0.91 -4.87
C PHE A 122 -11.75 1.85 -6.07
N LEU A 123 -11.36 1.34 -7.25
CA LEU A 123 -11.17 2.21 -8.42
C LEU A 123 -12.46 2.96 -8.77
N ASP A 124 -13.62 2.29 -8.66
CA ASP A 124 -14.94 2.90 -8.82
C ASP A 124 -15.14 4.14 -7.94
N ASP A 125 -14.78 4.08 -6.64
CA ASP A 125 -14.96 5.20 -5.71
C ASP A 125 -14.04 6.37 -6.08
N TYR A 126 -12.83 6.09 -6.58
CA TYR A 126 -11.90 7.10 -7.05
C TYR A 126 -12.36 7.73 -8.37
N LEU A 127 -12.80 6.94 -9.36
CA LEU A 127 -13.36 7.44 -10.62
C LEU A 127 -14.61 8.29 -10.39
N ASN A 128 -15.51 7.85 -9.48
CA ASN A 128 -16.65 8.64 -9.03
C ASN A 128 -16.21 9.94 -8.33
N GLN A 129 -15.08 9.97 -7.63
CA GLN A 129 -14.53 11.22 -7.08
C GLN A 129 -14.00 12.15 -8.18
N VAL A 130 -13.33 11.62 -9.22
CA VAL A 130 -12.90 12.41 -10.40
C VAL A 130 -14.11 13.05 -11.07
N ASP A 131 -15.19 12.31 -11.29
CA ASP A 131 -16.40 12.85 -11.95
C ASP A 131 -17.13 13.91 -11.09
N ARG A 132 -17.06 13.81 -9.77
CA ARG A 132 -17.50 14.87 -8.83
C ARG A 132 -16.58 16.09 -8.84
N ILE A 133 -15.37 16.01 -9.41
CA ILE A 133 -14.49 17.17 -9.60
C ILE A 133 -14.77 17.81 -10.95
N VAL A 134 -14.88 17.01 -12.03
CA VAL A 134 -15.22 17.49 -13.37
C VAL A 134 -16.49 18.35 -13.33
N LYS A 135 -17.58 17.86 -12.71
CA LYS A 135 -18.83 18.61 -12.56
C LYS A 135 -18.67 19.96 -11.82
N ARG A 136 -17.84 19.99 -10.76
CA ARG A 136 -17.51 21.23 -10.02
C ARG A 136 -16.52 22.16 -10.73
N MET A 137 -15.95 21.73 -11.85
CA MET A 137 -15.12 22.55 -12.76
C MET A 137 -15.97 23.07 -13.93
N GLU A 138 -16.90 22.25 -14.45
CA GLU A 138 -17.95 22.64 -15.41
C GLU A 138 -18.79 23.80 -14.87
N GLU A 139 -19.30 23.68 -13.63
CA GLU A 139 -20.03 24.74 -12.90
C GLU A 139 -19.26 26.07 -12.83
N LYS A 140 -17.92 26.01 -12.82
CA LYS A 140 -17.02 27.18 -12.75
C LYS A 140 -16.58 27.70 -14.12
N LYS A 141 -17.06 27.10 -15.21
CA LYS A 141 -16.66 27.40 -16.60
C LYS A 141 -15.15 27.24 -16.84
N GLN A 142 -14.53 26.26 -16.19
CA GLN A 142 -13.13 25.91 -16.41
C GLN A 142 -12.96 25.31 -17.82
N SER A 143 -11.92 25.72 -18.55
CA SER A 143 -11.56 25.12 -19.84
C SER A 143 -10.88 23.75 -19.68
N ASP A 144 -10.64 23.08 -20.82
CA ASP A 144 -9.73 21.93 -20.94
C ASP A 144 -10.12 20.67 -20.14
N LEU A 145 -11.43 20.52 -19.85
CA LEU A 145 -12.02 19.40 -19.10
C LEU A 145 -11.73 18.00 -19.67
N GLU A 146 -11.47 17.89 -20.98
CA GLU A 146 -11.05 16.64 -21.61
C GLU A 146 -9.78 16.05 -20.96
N ILE A 147 -8.93 16.85 -20.30
CA ILE A 147 -7.77 16.31 -19.58
C ILE A 147 -8.17 15.30 -18.49
N PHE A 148 -9.31 15.47 -17.83
CA PHE A 148 -9.78 14.54 -16.80
C PHE A 148 -10.22 13.20 -17.41
N LYS A 149 -10.73 13.23 -18.64
CA LYS A 149 -11.07 12.03 -19.42
C LYS A 149 -9.82 11.33 -19.92
N LEU A 150 -8.85 12.06 -20.46
CA LEU A 150 -7.52 11.52 -20.83
C LEU A 150 -6.78 10.94 -19.62
N PHE A 151 -6.85 11.60 -18.47
CA PHE A 151 -6.30 11.11 -17.20
C PHE A 151 -6.94 9.78 -16.78
N LYS A 152 -8.29 9.67 -16.82
CA LYS A 152 -8.97 8.40 -16.55
C LYS A 152 -8.61 7.29 -17.56
N MET A 153 -8.64 7.60 -18.86
CA MET A 153 -8.54 6.60 -19.94
C MET A 153 -7.12 6.15 -20.27
N HIS A 154 -6.09 6.98 -20.03
CA HIS A 154 -4.71 6.66 -20.37
C HIS A 154 -3.79 6.63 -19.14
N VAL A 155 -3.94 7.57 -18.21
CA VAL A 155 -3.02 7.66 -17.06
C VAL A 155 -3.40 6.67 -15.96
N LEU A 156 -4.66 6.64 -15.53
CA LEU A 156 -5.11 5.70 -14.49
C LEU A 156 -5.15 4.25 -14.99
N ASP A 157 -5.45 4.04 -16.28
CA ASP A 157 -5.58 2.70 -16.87
C ASP A 157 -4.23 2.03 -17.15
N SER A 158 -3.26 2.78 -17.68
CA SER A 158 -1.93 2.25 -17.99
C SER A 158 -0.96 2.28 -16.81
N LYS A 159 -1.08 3.27 -15.91
CA LYS A 159 -0.19 3.40 -14.74
C LYS A 159 -0.88 2.87 -13.49
N LEU A 160 -0.39 1.79 -12.92
CA LEU A 160 -0.94 1.16 -11.72
C LEU A 160 -0.15 1.50 -10.44
N GLU A 161 1.03 2.11 -10.56
CA GLU A 161 1.87 2.51 -9.42
C GLU A 161 1.31 3.76 -8.71
N PRO A 162 1.64 3.99 -7.42
CA PRO A 162 1.27 5.20 -6.70
C PRO A 162 1.97 6.47 -7.20
N SER A 163 2.95 6.36 -8.11
CA SER A 163 3.72 7.45 -8.70
C SER A 163 3.88 7.33 -10.22
N ILE A 164 4.18 8.46 -10.87
CA ILE A 164 4.39 8.59 -12.31
C ILE A 164 5.44 9.67 -12.60
N GLY A 165 6.32 9.42 -13.58
CA GLY A 165 7.34 10.40 -14.01
C GLY A 165 6.77 11.48 -14.95
N HIS A 166 7.40 12.65 -15.01
CA HIS A 166 6.93 13.79 -15.81
C HIS A 166 6.78 13.45 -17.30
N HIS A 167 7.81 12.82 -17.89
CA HIS A 167 7.79 12.36 -19.28
C HIS A 167 6.77 11.25 -19.54
N GLU A 168 6.59 10.33 -18.58
CA GLU A 168 5.61 9.23 -18.65
C GLU A 168 4.17 9.79 -18.64
N LEU A 169 3.89 10.73 -17.72
CA LEU A 169 2.63 11.46 -17.61
C LEU A 169 2.32 12.27 -18.88
N LEU A 170 3.30 13.02 -19.41
CA LEU A 170 3.16 13.76 -20.66
C LEU A 170 2.89 12.83 -21.84
N SER A 171 3.59 11.69 -21.93
CA SER A 171 3.41 10.70 -22.99
C SER A 171 1.99 10.12 -22.98
N LEU A 172 1.54 9.59 -21.84
CA LEU A 172 0.20 8.99 -21.70
C LEU A 172 -0.93 10.00 -21.96
N LEU A 173 -0.79 11.25 -21.50
CA LEU A 173 -1.77 12.30 -21.80
C LEU A 173 -1.74 12.75 -23.26
N SER A 174 -0.62 12.59 -23.97
CA SER A 174 -0.47 12.99 -25.38
C SER A 174 -1.11 12.02 -26.37
N LEU A 175 -1.38 10.77 -25.95
CA LEU A 175 -2.05 9.76 -26.77
C LEU A 175 -3.42 10.19 -27.30
N GLY A 176 -4.11 11.08 -26.57
CA GLY A 176 -5.43 11.61 -26.96
C GLY A 176 -5.51 13.13 -27.15
N GLY A 177 -4.38 13.85 -27.24
CA GLY A 177 -4.43 15.30 -27.52
C GLY A 177 -3.12 16.07 -27.32
N LYS A 178 -3.15 17.38 -27.60
CA LYS A 178 -2.00 18.28 -27.34
C LYS A 178 -1.96 18.67 -25.86
N VAL A 179 -1.01 18.11 -25.12
CA VAL A 179 -0.79 18.43 -23.70
C VAL A 179 -0.01 19.75 -23.57
N LYS A 180 -0.24 20.46 -22.45
CA LYS A 180 0.49 21.65 -22.02
C LYS A 180 0.72 21.56 -20.52
N ASP A 181 1.73 22.25 -19.99
CA ASP A 181 2.00 22.29 -18.54
C ASP A 181 0.80 22.80 -17.74
N ALA A 182 0.01 23.71 -18.31
CA ALA A 182 -1.25 24.17 -17.74
C ALA A 182 -2.24 23.02 -17.44
N HIS A 183 -2.23 21.94 -18.23
CA HIS A 183 -3.07 20.75 -18.00
C HIS A 183 -2.57 19.94 -16.79
N ILE A 184 -1.26 19.82 -16.61
CA ILE A 184 -0.66 19.19 -15.41
C ILE A 184 -0.96 20.06 -14.18
N THR A 185 -0.82 21.39 -14.29
CA THR A 185 -1.23 22.33 -13.24
C THR A 185 -2.72 22.18 -12.88
N LEU A 186 -3.59 21.93 -13.86
CA LEU A 186 -5.03 21.67 -13.63
C LEU A 186 -5.27 20.36 -12.86
N LEU A 187 -4.54 19.28 -13.16
CA LEU A 187 -4.61 18.01 -12.41
C LEU A 187 -4.08 18.13 -10.97
N ILE A 188 -3.04 18.96 -10.75
CA ILE A 188 -2.53 19.27 -9.39
C ILE A 188 -3.56 20.10 -8.62
N ASN A 189 -4.11 21.15 -9.23
CA ASN A 189 -5.12 22.03 -8.61
C ASN A 189 -6.44 21.29 -8.33
N ALA A 190 -6.77 20.26 -9.10
CA ALA A 190 -7.86 19.33 -8.82
C ALA A 190 -7.58 18.38 -7.64
N GLY A 191 -6.33 18.28 -7.18
CA GLY A 191 -5.89 17.37 -6.13
C GLY A 191 -5.74 15.91 -6.56
N LEU A 192 -5.59 15.65 -7.87
CA LEU A 192 -5.39 14.31 -8.45
C LEU A 192 -3.91 13.92 -8.54
N LEU A 193 -3.02 14.92 -8.59
CA LEU A 193 -1.56 14.75 -8.56
C LEU A 193 -0.93 15.64 -7.49
N THR A 194 0.20 15.22 -6.95
CA THR A 194 1.07 16.02 -6.06
C THR A 194 2.52 15.84 -6.49
N ARG A 195 3.29 16.92 -6.65
CA ARG A 195 4.73 16.82 -6.91
C ARG A 195 5.45 16.25 -5.70
N GLN A 196 6.39 15.35 -5.93
CA GLN A 196 7.25 14.81 -4.89
C GLN A 196 8.25 15.89 -4.42
N LEU A 197 8.53 15.93 -3.11
CA LEU A 197 9.43 16.94 -2.53
C LEU A 197 10.93 16.66 -2.76
N ILE A 198 11.26 15.42 -3.10
CA ILE A 198 12.64 14.93 -3.28
C ILE A 198 13.06 14.99 -4.75
N ASP A 199 12.10 14.78 -5.66
CA ASP A 199 12.29 14.70 -7.10
C ASP A 199 11.19 15.54 -7.78
N PRO A 200 11.54 16.67 -8.45
CA PRO A 200 10.57 17.59 -9.03
C PRO A 200 9.89 17.03 -10.30
N ASP A 201 10.49 16.02 -10.93
CA ASP A 201 9.95 15.36 -12.13
C ASP A 201 9.10 14.14 -11.78
N MET A 202 8.94 13.82 -10.49
CA MET A 202 8.04 12.75 -10.02
C MET A 202 6.75 13.30 -9.41
N TYR A 203 5.63 12.66 -9.78
CA TYR A 203 4.30 12.96 -9.29
C TYR A 203 3.74 11.76 -8.56
N TRP A 204 3.11 11.98 -7.41
CA TRP A 204 2.29 10.99 -6.72
C TRP A 204 0.84 11.17 -7.13
N PHE A 205 0.14 10.07 -7.36
CA PHE A 205 -1.33 10.10 -7.43
C PHE A 205 -1.86 10.50 -6.07
N ALA A 206 -2.80 11.45 -6.08
CA ALA A 206 -3.34 12.05 -4.87
C ALA A 206 -4.84 11.78 -4.75
N ILE A 207 -5.32 11.85 -3.51
CA ILE A 207 -6.75 11.81 -3.18
C ILE A 207 -7.23 13.27 -3.05
N PRO A 208 -8.13 13.75 -3.93
CA PRO A 208 -8.66 15.10 -3.83
C PRO A 208 -9.26 15.45 -2.47
N SER A 209 -9.01 16.67 -2.01
CA SER A 209 -9.50 17.24 -0.73
C SER A 209 -8.97 16.58 0.56
N ILE A 210 -8.05 15.62 0.48
CA ILE A 210 -7.66 14.74 1.59
C ILE A 210 -6.83 15.39 2.71
N GLY A 211 -6.19 16.54 2.48
CA GLY A 211 -5.19 17.09 3.41
C GLY A 211 -5.68 17.35 4.83
N LYS A 212 -6.95 17.74 5.02
CA LYS A 212 -7.58 17.84 6.35
C LYS A 212 -7.67 16.48 7.05
N LEU A 213 -7.94 15.42 6.28
CA LEU A 213 -8.13 14.06 6.77
C LEU A 213 -6.79 13.40 7.12
N TRP A 214 -5.70 13.67 6.38
CA TRP A 214 -4.34 13.27 6.79
C TRP A 214 -3.88 13.93 8.09
N LYS A 215 -4.15 15.23 8.26
CA LYS A 215 -3.91 15.88 9.56
C LYS A 215 -4.73 15.20 10.67
N GLY A 216 -6.00 14.91 10.41
CA GLY A 216 -6.86 14.17 11.34
C GLY A 216 -6.44 12.71 11.60
N LEU A 217 -5.78 12.05 10.64
CA LEU A 217 -5.23 10.70 10.80
C LEU A 217 -4.06 10.73 11.78
N SER A 218 -3.01 11.52 11.50
CA SER A 218 -1.84 11.64 12.38
C SER A 218 -2.20 12.17 13.77
N GLN A 219 -3.11 13.14 13.88
CA GLN A 219 -3.57 13.64 15.18
C GLN A 219 -4.44 12.62 15.93
N GLY A 220 -5.26 11.82 15.23
CA GLY A 220 -6.05 10.75 15.84
C GLY A 220 -5.20 9.59 16.37
N ARG A 221 -4.20 9.14 15.60
CA ARG A 221 -3.17 8.17 16.04
C ARG A 221 -2.52 8.63 17.35
N ASN A 222 -2.05 9.88 17.38
CA ASN A 222 -1.38 10.46 18.54
C ASN A 222 -2.31 10.65 19.75
N GLU A 223 -3.57 11.03 19.54
CA GLU A 223 -4.58 11.13 20.60
C GLU A 223 -4.91 9.75 21.19
N LEU A 224 -5.11 8.73 20.35
CA LEU A 224 -5.44 7.38 20.79
C LEU A 224 -4.28 6.73 21.58
N LEU A 225 -3.04 6.85 21.08
CA LEU A 225 -1.85 6.42 21.82
C LEU A 225 -1.72 7.19 23.14
N SER A 226 -1.95 8.50 23.14
CA SER A 226 -1.90 9.31 24.37
C SER A 226 -2.96 8.92 25.42
N LEU A 227 -4.16 8.51 25.00
CA LEU A 227 -5.21 8.01 25.89
C LEU A 227 -4.78 6.71 26.58
N ILE A 228 -4.12 5.80 25.85
CA ILE A 228 -3.66 4.51 26.38
C ILE A 228 -2.38 4.68 27.21
N LYS A 229 -1.40 5.50 26.79
CA LYS A 229 -0.15 5.76 27.55
C LYS A 229 -0.40 6.34 28.95
N ARG A 230 -1.55 7.01 29.18
CA ARG A 230 -1.95 7.55 30.50
C ARG A 230 -2.52 6.53 31.48
N LYS A 231 -2.80 5.29 31.04
CA LYS A 231 -3.28 4.21 31.92
C LYS A 231 -2.10 3.54 32.63
N ARG A 232 -2.27 3.16 33.90
CA ARG A 232 -1.22 2.57 34.78
C ARG A 232 -0.42 1.42 34.13
N HIS A 233 -1.06 0.63 33.27
CA HIS A 233 -0.47 -0.55 32.62
C HIS A 233 -0.33 -0.38 31.09
N LYS A 234 -0.41 0.85 30.56
CA LYS A 234 -0.42 1.19 29.11
C LYS A 234 -1.43 0.35 28.29
N GLU A 235 -2.60 0.09 28.87
CA GLU A 235 -3.66 -0.74 28.28
C GLU A 235 -5.07 -0.26 28.66
N MET A 236 -6.07 -0.68 27.87
CA MET A 236 -7.49 -0.35 28.06
C MET A 236 -8.38 -1.40 27.38
N PHE A 237 -9.57 -1.69 27.92
CA PHE A 237 -10.54 -2.58 27.26
C PHE A 237 -11.03 -1.99 25.93
N LEU A 238 -11.12 -2.81 24.88
CA LEU A 238 -11.58 -2.35 23.56
C LEU A 238 -12.99 -1.73 23.65
N ALA A 239 -13.91 -2.38 24.36
CA ALA A 239 -15.29 -1.91 24.56
C ALA A 239 -15.42 -0.65 25.45
N GLU A 240 -14.36 -0.20 26.14
CA GLU A 240 -14.30 1.16 26.72
C GLU A 240 -13.75 2.19 25.73
N LEU A 241 -12.81 1.75 24.89
CA LEU A 241 -12.06 2.57 23.94
C LEU A 241 -12.96 3.01 22.78
N GLU A 242 -13.72 2.08 22.20
CA GLU A 242 -14.70 2.33 21.12
C GLU A 242 -15.83 3.30 21.51
N LYS A 243 -16.12 3.42 22.82
CA LYS A 243 -17.10 4.37 23.36
C LYS A 243 -16.55 5.80 23.46
N LYS A 244 -15.26 6.03 23.18
CA LYS A 244 -14.68 7.38 23.11
C LYS A 244 -14.92 8.00 21.74
N ARG A 245 -14.98 9.33 21.71
CA ARG A 245 -14.83 10.11 20.48
C ARG A 245 -13.46 10.78 20.49
N LEU A 246 -12.75 10.70 19.37
CA LEU A 246 -11.55 11.49 19.15
C LEU A 246 -11.96 12.95 18.91
N ARG A 247 -11.12 13.89 19.32
CA ARG A 247 -11.35 15.35 19.17
C ARG A 247 -10.65 15.91 17.95
N PHE A 248 -9.54 15.29 17.54
CA PHE A 248 -8.72 15.77 16.43
C PHE A 248 -8.88 14.94 15.15
N SER A 249 -9.70 13.88 15.15
CA SER A 249 -9.95 13.04 13.98
C SER A 249 -11.45 12.96 13.66
N PRO A 250 -11.86 13.09 12.38
CA PRO A 250 -13.21 12.76 11.94
C PRO A 250 -13.38 11.24 11.68
N LEU A 251 -12.30 10.45 11.80
CA LEU A 251 -12.33 8.99 11.69
C LEU A 251 -12.66 8.39 13.07
N ASP A 252 -13.42 7.30 13.09
CA ASP A 252 -13.86 6.67 14.34
C ASP A 252 -12.72 5.93 15.07
N VAL A 253 -12.92 5.59 16.35
CA VAL A 253 -11.86 4.92 17.13
C VAL A 253 -11.49 3.56 16.53
N ARG A 254 -12.43 2.83 15.93
CA ARG A 254 -12.18 1.50 15.33
C ARG A 254 -11.24 1.59 14.14
N PHE A 255 -11.35 2.64 13.32
CA PHE A 255 -10.42 2.95 12.24
C PHE A 255 -8.97 3.04 12.75
N HIS A 256 -8.74 3.85 13.79
CA HIS A 256 -7.41 4.06 14.39
C HIS A 256 -6.91 2.84 15.17
N VAL A 257 -7.79 2.10 15.86
CA VAL A 257 -7.42 0.87 16.57
C VAL A 257 -6.87 -0.17 15.60
N ARG A 258 -7.57 -0.45 14.49
CA ARG A 258 -7.11 -1.39 13.45
C ARG A 258 -5.76 -0.98 12.86
N ASP A 259 -5.65 0.27 12.44
CA ASP A 259 -4.43 0.86 11.87
C ASP A 259 -3.22 0.74 12.82
N LEU A 260 -3.40 1.10 14.10
CA LEU A 260 -2.33 1.01 15.09
C LEU A 260 -2.00 -0.43 15.52
N ILE A 261 -2.93 -1.39 15.40
CA ILE A 261 -2.66 -2.82 15.62
C ILE A 261 -1.78 -3.36 14.48
N GLY A 262 -2.19 -3.22 13.22
CA GLY A 262 -1.46 -3.83 12.10
C GLY A 262 -0.12 -3.13 11.77
N SER A 263 0.02 -1.83 12.07
CA SER A 263 1.32 -1.15 12.11
C SER A 263 2.21 -1.53 13.31
N GLY A 264 1.69 -2.32 14.25
CA GLY A 264 2.45 -2.87 15.39
C GLY A 264 2.74 -1.87 16.52
N HIS A 265 1.94 -0.80 16.63
CA HIS A 265 1.98 0.13 17.76
C HIS A 265 1.14 -0.36 18.94
N LEU A 266 0.06 -1.08 18.65
CA LEU A 266 -0.84 -1.72 19.62
C LEU A 266 -0.88 -3.23 19.41
N LYS A 267 -1.28 -3.97 20.43
CA LYS A 267 -1.72 -5.37 20.35
C LYS A 267 -3.00 -5.61 21.12
N THR A 268 -3.77 -6.59 20.68
CA THR A 268 -4.91 -7.13 21.39
C THR A 268 -4.45 -8.28 22.29
N VAL A 269 -5.07 -8.42 23.46
CA VAL A 269 -4.89 -9.56 24.37
C VAL A 269 -6.26 -9.96 24.90
N GLN A 270 -6.60 -11.25 24.83
CA GLN A 270 -7.83 -11.77 25.43
C GLN A 270 -7.64 -11.96 26.94
N THR A 271 -8.62 -11.55 27.73
CA THR A 271 -8.69 -11.82 29.18
C THR A 271 -10.03 -12.46 29.54
N THR A 272 -10.16 -12.96 30.76
CA THR A 272 -11.43 -13.45 31.32
C THR A 272 -12.53 -12.39 31.33
N SER A 273 -12.17 -11.11 31.45
CA SER A 273 -13.09 -9.96 31.44
C SER A 273 -13.29 -9.34 30.04
N GLY A 274 -12.82 -10.00 28.98
CA GLY A 274 -12.90 -9.51 27.60
C GLY A 274 -11.55 -9.06 27.01
N LEU A 275 -11.61 -8.40 25.86
CA LEU A 275 -10.43 -8.08 25.06
C LEU A 275 -9.85 -6.69 25.41
N ILE A 276 -8.55 -6.66 25.74
CA ILE A 276 -7.80 -5.43 26.02
C ILE A 276 -6.86 -5.07 24.87
N VAL A 277 -6.58 -3.77 24.74
CA VAL A 277 -5.61 -3.21 23.79
C VAL A 277 -4.44 -2.62 24.59
N ARG A 278 -3.22 -3.07 24.32
CA ARG A 278 -1.97 -2.64 25.00
C ARG A 278 -0.97 -2.09 23.99
N ILE A 279 -0.16 -1.11 24.38
CA ILE A 279 0.93 -0.58 23.56
C ILE A 279 2.08 -1.59 23.40
N LEU A 280 2.66 -1.64 22.20
CA LEU A 280 3.83 -2.45 21.83
C LEU A 280 5.11 -1.63 21.67
N LYS A 281 5.01 -0.48 20.98
CA LYS A 281 6.12 0.44 20.71
C LYS A 281 5.83 1.78 21.39
N ASP A 282 6.81 2.34 22.09
CA ASP A 282 6.72 3.69 22.69
C ASP A 282 7.14 4.78 21.70
#